data_AF-G8HMX3-F1
#
_entry.id   AF-G8HMX3-F1
#
_cell.length_a   1.000
_cell.length_b   1.000
_cell.length_c   1.000
_cell.angle_alpha   90.00
_cell.angle_beta   90.00
_cell.angle_gamma   90.00
#
_symmetry.space_group_name_H-M   'P 1'
#
loop_
_entity.id
_entity.type
_entity.pdbx_description
1 polymer ?
#
loop_
_entity_poly.entity_id
_entity_poly.type
_entity_poly.pdbx_seq_one_letter_code
_entity_poly.pdbx_strand_id
1 'polypeptide(L)'
;QRMVRSDCGASGVMFTIDTESGFQDVVFITSSYGLGETVVQGAVNPDEFYVFKPMLAAGKYPIIRRSIGSKLIKMEFTQAGEEGRVKTVDVPGELRNRYSLVDEDVVELAKYAVIIEKHYGRPMDIEWGKDGKDGKIYILQARPETVKSQSVGKVEQRFRLKGSAPVLTTGRAIGQKIGTGPVRVINDPAEMERVQPGDVLVADMTDPNWEPVMKRASAIVTNRGGRTCHAAIIARELGVPAVVGCGDATDLLKDGTLVTVSCAEGDEGKIYDGLLETEITEVQRGEMPAIDVKIMMNVGNPQLAFDFCQIPNGGVGLARLEFIINNNIGVHPKAILDYPQVDSDLKKAVESVARGHASPRAFYVDKLAEGIATIAAAFYPKPVIVRLSDFKSNEYKKLIGGSRYEPDEENPMLGFRGASRYIAEDFA
;
A
#
# COMPACT_ATOMS: atom_id res chain seq x y z
N GLN A 1 -26.75 -2.63 -18.90
CA GLN A 1 -25.71 -1.58 -19.01
C GLN A 1 -24.91 -1.83 -20.29
N ARG A 2 -24.48 -0.78 -21.01
CA ARG A 2 -23.60 -0.94 -22.17
C ARG A 2 -22.20 -1.35 -21.69
N MET A 3 -21.56 -2.31 -22.37
CA MET A 3 -20.18 -2.70 -22.05
C MET A 3 -19.19 -1.62 -22.50
N VAL A 4 -18.32 -1.22 -21.59
CA VAL A 4 -17.13 -0.39 -21.85
C VAL A 4 -16.00 -1.30 -22.28
N ARG A 5 -15.21 -0.91 -23.29
CA ARG A 5 -14.11 -1.73 -23.83
C ARG A 5 -12.84 -1.66 -22.97
N SER A 6 -12.97 -1.88 -21.67
CA SER A 6 -11.82 -1.97 -20.77
C SER A 6 -11.04 -3.29 -20.93
N ASP A 7 -11.57 -4.27 -21.66
CA ASP A 7 -10.86 -5.50 -22.08
C ASP A 7 -9.53 -5.19 -22.80
N CYS A 8 -9.50 -4.10 -23.58
CA CYS A 8 -8.31 -3.58 -24.23
C CYS A 8 -7.81 -2.25 -23.62
N GLY A 9 -8.25 -1.94 -22.40
CA GLY A 9 -7.87 -0.77 -21.62
C GLY A 9 -7.55 -1.14 -20.18
N ALA A 10 -8.09 -0.36 -19.24
CA ALA A 10 -7.91 -0.56 -17.81
C ALA A 10 -9.22 -0.34 -17.07
N SER A 11 -9.32 -0.86 -15.86
CA SER A 11 -10.47 -0.65 -14.98
C SER A 11 -10.07 -0.84 -13.52
N GLY A 12 -10.98 -0.51 -12.62
CA GLY A 12 -10.75 -0.69 -11.20
C GLY A 12 -11.81 -0.04 -10.34
N VAL A 13 -11.42 0.26 -9.10
CA VAL A 13 -12.30 0.78 -8.05
C VAL A 13 -11.69 2.04 -7.46
N MET A 14 -12.52 2.97 -6.99
CA MET A 14 -12.10 4.15 -6.26
C MET A 14 -12.92 4.32 -4.99
N PHE A 15 -12.24 4.78 -3.94
CA PHE A 15 -12.85 5.18 -2.68
C PHE A 15 -12.57 6.66 -2.46
N THR A 16 -13.57 7.41 -2.05
CA THR A 16 -13.41 8.85 -1.76
C THR A 16 -12.86 9.09 -0.35
N ILE A 17 -12.23 8.09 0.25
CA ILE A 17 -11.64 8.10 1.58
C ILE A 17 -10.52 7.07 1.59
N ASP A 18 -9.52 7.22 2.47
CA ASP A 18 -8.61 6.11 2.75
C ASP A 18 -9.34 5.02 3.55
N THR A 19 -9.44 3.82 2.99
CA THR A 19 -10.22 2.72 3.58
C THR A 19 -9.57 2.11 4.81
N GLU A 20 -8.27 2.34 5.04
CA GLU A 20 -7.54 1.79 6.19
C GLU A 20 -7.60 2.70 7.42
N SER A 21 -7.37 4.00 7.25
CA SER A 21 -7.38 4.98 8.34
C SER A 21 -8.73 5.68 8.51
N GLY A 22 -9.50 5.84 7.42
CA GLY A 22 -10.66 6.73 7.38
C GLY A 22 -10.30 8.20 7.09
N PHE A 23 -9.10 8.49 6.61
CA PHE A 23 -8.71 9.85 6.23
C PHE A 23 -9.50 10.35 5.02
N GLN A 24 -10.28 11.42 5.22
CA GLN A 24 -11.29 11.89 4.27
C GLN A 24 -10.75 12.77 3.14
N ASP A 25 -9.54 13.33 3.26
CA ASP A 25 -9.03 14.30 2.30
C ASP A 25 -8.29 13.67 1.12
N VAL A 26 -8.46 12.36 0.90
CA VAL A 26 -7.86 11.63 -0.23
C VAL A 26 -8.90 10.85 -1.03
N VAL A 27 -8.62 10.66 -2.31
CA VAL A 27 -9.24 9.63 -3.15
C VAL A 27 -8.22 8.51 -3.31
N PHE A 28 -8.62 7.29 -2.97
CA PHE A 28 -7.84 6.08 -3.18
C PHE A 28 -8.33 5.38 -4.45
N ILE A 29 -7.43 5.12 -5.40
CA ILE A 29 -7.76 4.56 -6.73
C ILE A 29 -6.96 3.28 -6.91
N THR A 30 -7.64 2.19 -7.26
CA THR A 30 -7.02 0.95 -7.71
C THR A 30 -7.20 0.77 -9.22
N SER A 31 -6.19 0.21 -9.89
CA SER A 31 -6.26 -0.05 -11.33
C SER A 31 -5.51 -1.29 -11.78
N SER A 32 -6.09 -2.02 -12.73
CA SER A 32 -5.43 -3.10 -13.47
C SER A 32 -5.91 -3.11 -14.93
N TYR A 33 -5.23 -3.88 -15.78
CA TYR A 33 -5.61 -4.07 -17.17
C TYR A 33 -6.84 -4.98 -17.30
N GLY A 34 -7.61 -4.78 -18.36
CA GLY A 34 -8.77 -5.62 -18.69
C GLY A 34 -10.06 -5.21 -17.97
N LEU A 35 -11.04 -6.11 -17.97
CA LEU A 35 -12.33 -5.93 -17.30
C LEU A 35 -12.19 -5.92 -15.77
N GLY A 36 -13.00 -5.10 -15.11
CA GLY A 36 -12.84 -4.73 -13.69
C GLY A 36 -13.20 -5.82 -12.71
N GLU A 37 -13.88 -6.86 -13.17
CA GLU A 37 -14.28 -8.02 -12.37
C GLU A 37 -13.09 -8.65 -11.63
N THR A 38 -11.92 -8.72 -12.29
CA THR A 38 -10.69 -9.25 -11.66
C THR A 38 -10.21 -8.42 -10.47
N VAL A 39 -10.42 -7.10 -10.48
CA VAL A 39 -10.05 -6.19 -9.38
C VAL A 39 -11.07 -6.26 -8.25
N VAL A 40 -12.36 -6.28 -8.60
CA VAL A 40 -13.47 -6.36 -7.63
C VAL A 40 -13.46 -7.69 -6.87
N GLN A 41 -13.24 -8.80 -7.59
CA GLN A 41 -13.10 -10.12 -6.96
C GLN A 41 -11.77 -10.27 -6.22
N GLY A 42 -10.78 -9.42 -6.53
CA GLY A 42 -9.44 -9.52 -5.95
C GLY A 42 -8.57 -10.62 -6.53
N ALA A 43 -8.90 -11.10 -7.72
CA ALA A 43 -8.09 -12.09 -8.43
C ALA A 43 -6.73 -11.51 -8.87
N VAL A 44 -6.59 -10.18 -8.91
CA VAL A 44 -5.37 -9.47 -9.29
C VAL A 44 -4.93 -8.48 -8.22
N ASN A 45 -3.60 -8.28 -8.09
CA ASN A 45 -3.02 -7.21 -7.26
C ASN A 45 -2.90 -5.94 -8.13
N PRO A 46 -3.73 -4.92 -7.92
CA PRO A 46 -3.78 -3.74 -8.78
C PRO A 46 -2.70 -2.71 -8.40
N ASP A 47 -2.46 -1.78 -9.32
CA ASP A 47 -1.81 -0.52 -9.01
C ASP A 47 -2.68 0.28 -8.02
N GLU A 48 -2.02 1.11 -7.21
CA GLU A 48 -2.66 1.95 -6.20
C GLU A 48 -2.18 3.39 -6.32
N PHE A 49 -3.12 4.33 -6.25
CA PHE A 49 -2.86 5.76 -6.30
C PHE A 49 -3.62 6.48 -5.19
N TYR A 50 -2.96 7.45 -4.56
CA TYR A 50 -3.61 8.37 -3.62
C TYR A 50 -3.59 9.79 -4.18
N VAL A 51 -4.77 10.40 -4.24
CA VAL A 51 -4.96 11.76 -4.75
C VAL A 51 -5.48 12.65 -3.64
N PHE A 52 -4.76 13.72 -3.31
CA PHE A 52 -5.10 14.64 -2.24
C PHE A 52 -6.12 15.69 -2.72
N LYS A 53 -7.33 15.65 -2.15
CA LYS A 53 -8.48 16.45 -2.57
C LYS A 53 -8.23 17.96 -2.50
N PRO A 54 -7.56 18.52 -1.46
CA PRO A 54 -7.29 19.96 -1.40
C PRO A 54 -6.39 20.47 -2.54
N MET A 55 -5.36 19.70 -2.93
CA MET A 55 -4.50 20.09 -4.05
C MET A 55 -5.22 19.93 -5.39
N LEU A 56 -6.06 18.90 -5.52
CA LEU A 56 -6.91 18.70 -6.69
C LEU A 56 -7.87 19.89 -6.88
N ALA A 57 -8.53 20.33 -5.80
CA ALA A 57 -9.43 21.48 -5.80
C ALA A 57 -8.70 22.79 -6.11
N ALA A 58 -7.43 22.91 -5.69
CA ALA A 58 -6.58 24.07 -5.99
C ALA A 58 -5.99 24.05 -7.42
N GLY A 59 -6.29 23.03 -8.25
CA GLY A 59 -5.74 22.89 -9.59
C GLY A 59 -4.23 22.61 -9.61
N LYS A 60 -3.67 22.13 -8.49
CA LYS A 60 -2.26 21.74 -8.36
C LYS A 60 -2.11 20.24 -8.60
N TYR A 61 -0.87 19.80 -8.78
CA TYR A 61 -0.55 18.38 -8.90
C TYR A 61 -0.95 17.63 -7.61
N PRO A 62 -1.90 16.66 -7.68
CA PRO A 62 -2.54 16.14 -6.47
C PRO A 62 -2.17 14.71 -6.10
N ILE A 63 -1.41 13.99 -6.94
CA ILE A 63 -1.05 12.60 -6.69
C ILE A 63 0.09 12.58 -5.66
N ILE A 64 -0.20 12.05 -4.47
CA ILE A 64 0.73 12.06 -3.33
C ILE A 64 1.42 10.71 -3.12
N ARG A 65 0.93 9.63 -3.74
CA ARG A 65 1.53 8.30 -3.61
C ARG A 65 1.11 7.38 -4.75
N ARG A 66 2.05 6.54 -5.19
CA ARG A 66 1.82 5.45 -6.14
C ARG A 66 2.42 4.14 -5.65
N SER A 67 1.76 3.03 -5.94
CA SER A 67 2.30 1.69 -5.74
C SER A 67 1.96 0.81 -6.94
N ILE A 68 2.96 0.12 -7.47
CA ILE A 68 2.77 -0.77 -8.61
C ILE A 68 2.23 -2.13 -8.16
N GLY A 69 1.16 -2.58 -8.81
CA GLY A 69 0.61 -3.93 -8.62
C GLY A 69 1.31 -4.96 -9.50
N SER A 70 1.29 -6.24 -9.07
CA SER A 70 1.88 -7.33 -9.86
C SER A 70 1.15 -7.57 -11.18
N LYS A 71 -0.16 -7.26 -11.23
CA LYS A 71 -1.02 -7.31 -12.42
C LYS A 71 -0.83 -8.58 -13.24
N LEU A 72 -0.78 -9.75 -12.57
CA LEU A 72 -0.41 -11.02 -13.22
C LEU A 72 -1.39 -11.42 -14.33
N ILE A 73 -2.68 -11.19 -14.11
CA ILE A 73 -3.77 -11.58 -14.99
C ILE A 73 -4.66 -10.38 -15.35
N LYS A 74 -5.35 -10.50 -16.48
CA LYS A 74 -6.42 -9.59 -16.92
C LYS A 74 -7.57 -10.38 -17.51
N MET A 75 -8.77 -9.82 -17.49
CA MET A 75 -9.93 -10.40 -18.17
C MET A 75 -10.22 -9.66 -19.47
N GLU A 76 -10.47 -10.42 -20.55
CA GLU A 76 -10.79 -9.90 -21.88
C GLU A 76 -11.95 -10.67 -22.53
N PHE A 77 -12.53 -10.14 -23.61
CA PHE A 77 -13.57 -10.85 -24.34
C PHE A 77 -13.01 -12.07 -25.06
N THR A 78 -13.80 -13.14 -25.11
CA THR A 78 -13.50 -14.32 -25.93
C THR A 78 -13.58 -13.99 -27.42
N GLN A 79 -12.81 -14.72 -28.23
CA GLN A 79 -12.91 -14.65 -29.68
C GLN A 79 -14.11 -15.45 -30.19
N ALA A 80 -14.55 -15.17 -31.41
CA ALA A 80 -15.65 -15.91 -32.03
C ALA A 80 -15.29 -17.41 -32.15
N GLY A 81 -16.09 -18.26 -31.51
CA GLY A 81 -15.88 -19.71 -31.48
C GLY A 81 -15.24 -20.26 -30.20
N GLU A 82 -14.81 -19.40 -29.28
CA GLU A 82 -14.39 -19.80 -27.93
C GLU A 82 -15.61 -19.92 -27.00
N GLU A 83 -15.51 -20.80 -26.01
CA GLU A 83 -16.56 -21.01 -25.00
C GLU A 83 -16.61 -19.84 -24.01
N GLY A 84 -17.82 -19.39 -23.66
CA GLY A 84 -18.03 -18.23 -22.79
C GLY A 84 -17.92 -16.88 -23.52
N ARG A 85 -18.13 -15.79 -22.78
CA ARG A 85 -18.05 -14.41 -23.31
C ARG A 85 -16.78 -13.67 -22.90
N VAL A 86 -16.12 -14.13 -21.85
CA VAL A 86 -14.91 -13.55 -21.27
C VAL A 86 -13.95 -14.66 -20.89
N LYS A 87 -12.66 -14.36 -20.93
CA LYS A 87 -11.58 -15.24 -20.49
C LYS A 87 -10.54 -14.46 -19.71
N THR A 88 -9.88 -15.15 -18.79
CA THR A 88 -8.76 -14.61 -18.02
C THR A 88 -7.46 -15.04 -18.70
N VAL A 89 -6.57 -14.09 -18.94
CA VAL A 89 -5.28 -14.31 -19.60
C VAL A 89 -4.16 -13.66 -18.81
N ASP A 90 -2.95 -14.17 -18.99
CA ASP A 90 -1.75 -13.56 -18.43
C ASP A 90 -1.46 -12.20 -19.05
N VAL A 91 -1.13 -11.21 -18.21
CA VAL A 91 -0.62 -9.92 -18.67
C VAL A 91 0.83 -10.08 -19.10
N PRO A 92 1.26 -9.58 -20.27
CA PRO A 92 2.66 -9.57 -20.68
C PRO A 92 3.58 -8.92 -19.64
N GLY A 93 4.78 -9.48 -19.43
CA GLY A 93 5.72 -9.01 -18.40
C GLY A 93 6.08 -7.52 -18.51
N GLU A 94 6.16 -6.97 -19.71
CA GLU A 94 6.41 -5.54 -19.94
C GLU A 94 5.29 -4.64 -19.38
N LEU A 95 4.03 -5.08 -19.48
CA LEU A 95 2.88 -4.34 -18.97
C LEU A 95 2.75 -4.47 -17.44
N ARG A 96 3.12 -5.62 -16.87
CA ARG A 96 3.15 -5.85 -15.41
C ARG A 96 4.03 -4.83 -14.70
N ASN A 97 5.14 -4.45 -15.33
CA ASN A 97 6.14 -3.50 -14.80
C ASN A 97 5.84 -2.03 -15.11
N ARG A 98 4.63 -1.71 -15.60
CA ARG A 98 4.15 -0.33 -15.83
C ARG A 98 2.89 -0.07 -15.03
N TYR A 99 2.65 1.19 -14.67
CA TYR A 99 1.33 1.60 -14.20
C TYR A 99 0.32 1.47 -15.34
N SER A 100 -0.85 0.95 -15.01
CA SER A 100 -1.98 0.75 -15.94
C SER A 100 -2.69 2.06 -16.32
N LEU A 101 -2.41 3.14 -15.58
CA LEU A 101 -2.90 4.49 -15.82
C LEU A 101 -1.75 5.48 -15.94
N VAL A 102 -1.98 6.54 -16.71
CA VAL A 102 -1.14 7.76 -16.67
C VAL A 102 -1.69 8.74 -15.64
N ASP A 103 -0.88 9.72 -15.25
CA ASP A 103 -1.24 10.69 -14.22
C ASP A 103 -2.49 11.50 -14.58
N GLU A 104 -2.69 11.80 -15.86
CA GLU A 104 -3.88 12.51 -16.35
C GLU A 104 -5.16 11.71 -16.07
N ASP A 105 -5.12 10.38 -16.27
CA ASP A 105 -6.25 9.50 -15.99
C ASP A 105 -6.56 9.46 -14.49
N VAL A 106 -5.52 9.37 -13.65
CA VAL A 106 -5.64 9.33 -12.19
C VAL A 106 -6.27 10.63 -11.68
N VAL A 107 -5.84 11.77 -12.21
CA VAL A 107 -6.41 13.09 -11.87
C VAL A 107 -7.86 13.21 -12.35
N GLU A 108 -8.18 12.74 -13.56
CA GLU A 108 -9.54 12.75 -14.09
C GLU A 108 -10.50 11.89 -13.27
N LEU A 109 -10.08 10.66 -12.94
CA LEU A 109 -10.79 9.74 -12.06
C LEU A 109 -11.08 10.36 -10.69
N ALA A 110 -10.08 11.00 -10.07
CA ALA A 110 -10.25 11.69 -8.80
C ALA A 110 -11.26 12.86 -8.88
N LYS A 111 -11.32 13.58 -10.00
CA LYS A 111 -12.35 14.62 -10.23
C LYS A 111 -13.74 14.00 -10.26
N TYR A 112 -13.93 12.90 -10.98
CA TYR A 112 -15.22 12.19 -11.00
C TYR A 112 -15.61 11.71 -9.60
N ALA A 113 -14.67 11.13 -8.85
CA ALA A 113 -14.92 10.66 -7.49
C ALA A 113 -15.38 11.79 -6.56
N VAL A 114 -14.72 12.96 -6.58
CA VAL A 114 -15.10 14.13 -5.76
C VAL A 114 -16.46 14.71 -6.18
N ILE A 115 -16.78 14.73 -7.47
CA ILE A 115 -18.11 15.17 -7.96
C ILE A 115 -19.20 14.24 -7.42
N ILE A 116 -19.00 12.92 -7.50
CA ILE A 116 -19.93 11.91 -7.02
C ILE A 116 -20.11 12.02 -5.51
N GLU A 117 -19.01 12.08 -4.74
CA GLU A 117 -19.04 12.28 -3.28
C GLU A 117 -19.84 13.52 -2.90
N LYS A 118 -19.57 14.66 -3.57
CA LYS A 118 -20.29 15.91 -3.33
C LYS A 118 -21.78 15.80 -3.63
N HIS A 119 -22.16 15.05 -4.66
CA HIS A 119 -23.55 14.82 -5.02
C HIS A 119 -24.31 14.01 -3.94
N TYR A 120 -23.68 12.94 -3.42
CA TYR A 120 -24.30 12.06 -2.41
C TYR A 120 -24.10 12.53 -0.96
N GLY A 121 -23.19 13.48 -0.72
CA GLY A 121 -22.89 14.06 0.59
C GLY A 121 -22.27 13.08 1.59
N ARG A 122 -21.63 12.00 1.11
CA ARG A 122 -21.03 10.94 1.94
C ARG A 122 -19.90 10.23 1.18
N PRO A 123 -18.98 9.53 1.88
CA PRO A 123 -17.95 8.73 1.23
C PRO A 123 -18.54 7.66 0.29
N MET A 124 -17.88 7.45 -0.85
CA MET A 124 -18.36 6.58 -1.94
C MET A 124 -17.33 5.54 -2.35
N ASP A 125 -17.81 4.36 -2.70
CA ASP A 125 -17.16 3.26 -3.40
C ASP A 125 -17.65 3.25 -4.86
N ILE A 126 -16.72 3.39 -5.81
CA ILE A 126 -17.00 3.70 -7.22
C ILE A 126 -16.24 2.75 -8.14
N GLU A 127 -16.95 2.05 -9.01
CA GLU A 127 -16.36 1.22 -10.06
C GLU A 127 -16.26 2.00 -11.37
N TRP A 128 -15.15 1.83 -12.09
CA TRP A 128 -14.87 2.57 -13.32
C TRP A 128 -14.16 1.71 -14.37
N GLY A 129 -14.24 2.13 -15.63
CA GLY A 129 -13.50 1.53 -16.73
C GLY A 129 -13.02 2.58 -17.74
N LYS A 130 -11.76 2.49 -18.15
CA LYS A 130 -11.17 3.22 -19.26
C LYS A 130 -11.32 2.39 -20.54
N ASP A 131 -12.07 2.91 -21.49
CA ASP A 131 -12.32 2.26 -22.77
C ASP A 131 -11.04 2.30 -23.63
N GLY A 132 -10.53 1.14 -24.02
CA GLY A 132 -9.30 1.04 -24.80
C GLY A 132 -9.45 1.48 -26.27
N LYS A 133 -10.67 1.75 -26.75
CA LYS A 133 -10.91 2.23 -28.13
C LYS A 133 -11.03 3.73 -28.21
N ASP A 134 -11.83 4.34 -27.34
CA ASP A 134 -12.05 5.80 -27.36
C ASP A 134 -11.18 6.57 -26.35
N GLY A 135 -10.51 5.86 -25.44
CA GLY A 135 -9.61 6.42 -24.43
C GLY A 135 -10.32 7.10 -23.26
N LYS A 136 -11.66 7.11 -23.21
CA LYS A 136 -12.45 7.80 -22.19
C LYS A 136 -12.69 6.93 -20.97
N ILE A 137 -12.94 7.59 -19.86
CA ILE A 137 -13.24 6.97 -18.57
C ILE A 137 -14.74 7.02 -18.32
N TYR A 138 -15.29 5.88 -17.91
CA TYR A 138 -16.70 5.69 -17.63
C TYR A 138 -16.88 5.20 -16.19
N ILE A 139 -17.85 5.77 -15.48
CA ILE A 139 -18.28 5.27 -14.16
C ILE A 139 -19.33 4.19 -14.36
N LEU A 140 -19.10 3.02 -13.77
CA LEU A 140 -19.91 1.82 -13.95
C LEU A 140 -20.91 1.65 -12.80
N GLN A 141 -20.48 1.91 -11.57
CA GLN A 141 -21.27 1.81 -10.35
C GLN A 141 -20.77 2.84 -9.34
N ALA A 142 -21.67 3.35 -8.50
CA ALA A 142 -21.32 4.14 -7.32
C ALA A 142 -22.26 3.79 -6.17
N ARG A 143 -21.70 3.48 -5.00
CA ARG A 143 -22.45 3.17 -3.78
C ARG A 143 -21.77 3.79 -2.56
N PRO A 144 -22.49 4.00 -1.44
CA PRO A 144 -21.87 4.51 -0.21
C PRO A 144 -20.78 3.57 0.31
N GLU A 145 -19.70 4.12 0.87
CA GLU A 145 -18.70 3.36 1.64
C GLU A 145 -19.24 3.14 3.06
N THR A 146 -19.20 1.90 3.56
CA THR A 146 -19.93 1.49 4.79
C THR A 146 -19.05 1.01 5.95
N VAL A 147 -17.76 0.73 5.73
CA VAL A 147 -16.90 0.12 6.74
C VAL A 147 -16.32 1.18 7.68
N LYS A 148 -15.74 2.26 7.15
CA LYS A 148 -15.13 3.32 7.98
C LYS A 148 -16.11 4.43 8.37
N SER A 149 -17.12 4.68 7.54
CA SER A 149 -18.17 5.67 7.86
C SER A 149 -18.96 5.32 9.12
N GLN A 150 -18.98 4.05 9.55
CA GLN A 150 -19.69 3.59 10.75
C GLN A 150 -18.81 3.53 12.03
N SER A 151 -17.49 3.74 11.93
CA SER A 151 -16.56 3.60 13.07
C SER A 151 -16.27 4.91 13.82
N VAL A 152 -16.83 6.04 13.36
CA VAL A 152 -16.64 7.36 13.99
C VAL A 152 -17.18 7.34 15.44
N GLY A 153 -16.29 7.48 16.42
CA GLY A 153 -16.65 7.62 17.85
C GLY A 153 -16.52 6.35 18.72
N LYS A 154 -15.97 5.24 18.22
CA LYS A 154 -15.70 4.03 19.04
C LYS A 154 -14.28 4.04 19.64
N VAL A 155 -14.12 3.35 20.77
CA VAL A 155 -12.83 3.07 21.43
C VAL A 155 -11.91 2.38 20.42
N GLU A 156 -10.72 2.92 20.21
CA GLU A 156 -9.76 2.39 19.24
C GLU A 156 -8.77 1.49 19.96
N GLN A 157 -8.66 0.24 19.49
CA GLN A 157 -7.64 -0.69 19.98
C GLN A 157 -6.40 -0.56 19.12
N ARG A 158 -5.28 -0.18 19.74
CA ARG A 158 -3.98 -0.13 19.08
C ARG A 158 -3.19 -1.40 19.39
N PHE A 159 -2.70 -2.05 18.35
CA PHE A 159 -1.90 -3.26 18.44
C PHE A 159 -0.43 -2.92 18.21
N ARG A 160 0.47 -3.52 18.99
CA ARG A 160 1.92 -3.36 18.80
C ARG A 160 2.63 -4.69 19.09
N LEU A 161 3.55 -5.09 18.20
CA LEU A 161 4.42 -6.23 18.45
C LEU A 161 5.49 -5.90 19.50
N LYS A 162 5.63 -6.78 20.50
CA LYS A 162 6.74 -6.78 21.46
C LYS A 162 7.79 -7.81 21.01
N GLY A 163 8.63 -7.40 20.07
CA GLY A 163 9.73 -8.23 19.57
C GLY A 163 9.81 -8.24 18.05
N SER A 164 10.77 -9.02 17.54
CA SER A 164 10.97 -9.24 16.11
C SER A 164 11.40 -10.68 15.90
N ALA A 165 10.95 -11.26 14.80
CA ALA A 165 11.35 -12.58 14.32
C ALA A 165 11.62 -12.50 12.81
N PRO A 166 12.18 -13.55 12.18
CA PRO A 166 12.30 -13.61 10.73
C PRO A 166 10.94 -13.40 10.05
N VAL A 167 10.90 -12.53 9.04
CA VAL A 167 9.73 -12.34 8.18
C VAL A 167 9.73 -13.47 7.15
N LEU A 168 8.67 -14.28 7.15
CA LEU A 168 8.49 -15.41 6.25
C LEU A 168 7.99 -14.96 4.88
N THR A 169 6.99 -14.08 4.85
CA THR A 169 6.46 -13.44 3.64
C THR A 169 5.78 -12.13 4.01
N THR A 170 5.47 -11.32 3.00
CA THR A 170 4.87 -9.99 3.14
C THR A 170 3.80 -9.76 2.09
N GLY A 171 2.79 -8.98 2.42
CA GLY A 171 1.75 -8.55 1.49
C GLY A 171 1.16 -7.21 1.89
N ARG A 172 -0.05 -6.91 1.42
CA ARG A 172 -0.77 -5.69 1.78
C ARG A 172 -1.54 -5.92 3.08
N ALA A 173 -1.30 -5.07 4.08
CA ALA A 173 -2.02 -5.10 5.34
C ALA A 173 -3.46 -4.62 5.14
N ILE A 174 -4.41 -5.36 5.71
CA ILE A 174 -5.83 -5.02 5.81
C ILE A 174 -6.19 -4.91 7.28
N GLY A 175 -6.64 -3.73 7.69
CA GLY A 175 -6.86 -3.39 9.09
C GLY A 175 -5.54 -3.16 9.85
N GLN A 176 -5.63 -3.08 11.18
CA GLN A 176 -4.50 -2.69 12.05
C GLN A 176 -4.22 -3.68 13.19
N LYS A 177 -4.86 -4.85 13.14
CA LYS A 177 -4.74 -5.87 14.20
C LYS A 177 -3.54 -6.78 13.96
N ILE A 178 -3.25 -7.57 14.98
CA ILE A 178 -2.27 -8.66 14.90
C ILE A 178 -3.02 -9.95 15.23
N GLY A 179 -2.84 -10.97 14.42
CA GLY A 179 -3.36 -12.31 14.66
C GLY A 179 -2.21 -13.31 14.78
N THR A 180 -2.40 -14.34 15.60
CA THR A 180 -1.38 -15.36 15.86
C THR A 180 -2.02 -16.72 15.90
N GLY A 181 -1.36 -17.73 15.35
CA GLY A 181 -1.86 -19.10 15.39
C GLY A 181 -1.10 -20.05 14.49
N PRO A 182 -1.50 -21.34 14.49
CA PRO A 182 -0.98 -22.31 13.54
C PRO A 182 -1.51 -22.00 12.13
N VAL A 183 -0.63 -22.08 11.14
CA VAL A 183 -0.97 -21.98 9.73
C VAL A 183 -1.89 -23.12 9.32
N ARG A 184 -2.95 -22.80 8.58
CA ARG A 184 -3.80 -23.76 7.89
C ARG A 184 -3.91 -23.36 6.42
N VAL A 185 -3.15 -24.06 5.58
CA VAL A 185 -3.14 -23.91 4.13
C VAL A 185 -4.33 -24.68 3.54
N ILE A 186 -5.23 -23.92 2.92
CA ILE A 186 -6.44 -24.41 2.28
C ILE A 186 -6.31 -24.17 0.78
N ASN A 187 -6.20 -25.26 0.01
CA ASN A 187 -6.07 -25.19 -1.44
C ASN A 187 -7.42 -25.39 -2.14
N ASP A 188 -8.35 -26.11 -1.49
CA ASP A 188 -9.67 -26.41 -2.02
C ASP A 188 -10.76 -25.97 -1.03
N PRO A 189 -11.85 -25.31 -1.49
CA PRO A 189 -13.02 -25.00 -0.68
C PRO A 189 -13.59 -26.18 0.14
N ALA A 190 -13.45 -27.43 -0.32
CA ALA A 190 -13.89 -28.61 0.42
C ALA A 190 -13.10 -28.85 1.72
N GLU A 191 -11.92 -28.24 1.87
CA GLU A 191 -11.05 -28.38 3.03
C GLU A 191 -11.34 -27.35 4.14
N MET A 192 -12.33 -26.48 3.94
CA MET A 192 -12.68 -25.38 4.84
C MET A 192 -12.96 -25.80 6.29
N GLU A 193 -13.41 -27.04 6.52
CA GLU A 193 -13.63 -27.58 7.86
C GLU A 193 -12.33 -27.80 8.67
N ARG A 194 -11.17 -27.84 8.01
CA ARG A 194 -9.85 -27.95 8.67
C ARG A 194 -9.49 -26.71 9.48
N VAL A 195 -10.05 -25.56 9.15
CA VAL A 195 -9.76 -24.29 9.84
C VAL A 195 -10.50 -24.24 11.17
N GLN A 196 -9.74 -24.26 12.25
CA GLN A 196 -10.22 -24.19 13.62
C GLN A 196 -10.15 -22.76 14.17
N PRO A 197 -10.94 -22.44 15.21
CA PRO A 197 -10.81 -21.16 15.91
C PRO A 197 -9.38 -20.91 16.38
N GLY A 198 -8.82 -19.76 15.99
CA GLY A 198 -7.44 -19.38 16.32
C GLY A 198 -6.40 -19.71 15.26
N ASP A 199 -6.75 -20.45 14.21
CA ASP A 199 -5.85 -20.75 13.09
C ASP A 199 -5.59 -19.50 12.22
N VAL A 200 -4.41 -19.47 11.59
CA VAL A 200 -4.09 -18.52 10.51
C VAL A 200 -4.46 -19.17 9.18
N LEU A 201 -5.51 -18.68 8.53
CA LEU A 201 -5.97 -19.16 7.24
C LEU A 201 -5.02 -18.72 6.14
N VAL A 202 -4.47 -19.65 5.37
CA VAL A 202 -3.61 -19.36 4.20
C VAL A 202 -4.25 -19.98 2.94
N ALA A 203 -4.43 -19.19 1.88
CA ALA A 203 -5.03 -19.66 0.62
C ALA A 203 -4.52 -18.87 -0.60
N ASP A 204 -4.73 -19.37 -1.82
CA ASP A 204 -4.40 -18.59 -3.03
C ASP A 204 -5.34 -17.38 -3.18
N MET A 205 -6.65 -17.62 -2.99
CA MET A 205 -7.74 -16.64 -3.02
C MET A 205 -8.92 -17.14 -2.17
N THR A 206 -9.76 -16.24 -1.67
CA THR A 206 -11.02 -16.59 -0.96
C THR A 206 -12.24 -16.20 -1.80
N ASP A 207 -13.33 -16.95 -1.70
CA ASP A 207 -14.63 -16.62 -2.30
C ASP A 207 -15.73 -16.41 -1.21
N PRO A 208 -16.94 -15.93 -1.56
CA PRO A 208 -18.01 -15.66 -0.58
C PRO A 208 -18.41 -16.85 0.31
N ASN A 209 -18.20 -18.10 -0.13
CA ASN A 209 -18.53 -19.26 0.69
C ASN A 209 -17.58 -19.43 1.90
N TRP A 210 -16.47 -18.69 1.94
CA TRP A 210 -15.47 -18.76 2.99
C TRP A 210 -15.81 -17.91 4.22
N GLU A 211 -16.85 -17.07 4.16
CA GLU A 211 -17.25 -16.17 5.26
C GLU A 211 -17.35 -16.86 6.64
N PRO A 212 -18.00 -18.05 6.78
CA PRO A 212 -18.10 -18.72 8.07
C PRO A 212 -16.73 -19.12 8.63
N VAL A 213 -15.80 -19.47 7.75
CA VAL A 213 -14.45 -19.91 8.10
C VAL A 213 -13.56 -18.73 8.46
N MET A 214 -13.63 -17.65 7.68
CA MET A 214 -12.89 -16.41 7.91
C MET A 214 -13.20 -15.83 9.29
N LYS A 215 -14.45 -15.97 9.78
CA LYS A 215 -14.85 -15.55 11.11
C LYS A 215 -14.18 -16.32 12.25
N ARG A 216 -13.71 -17.55 12.00
CA ARG A 216 -13.01 -18.39 13.00
C ARG A 216 -11.51 -18.14 13.03
N ALA A 217 -10.95 -17.67 11.91
CA ALA A 217 -9.51 -17.47 11.79
C ALA A 217 -9.02 -16.32 12.68
N SER A 218 -7.81 -16.47 13.23
CA SER A 218 -7.12 -15.39 13.96
C SER A 218 -6.48 -14.37 13.01
N ALA A 219 -6.12 -14.81 11.80
CA ALA A 219 -5.68 -13.97 10.70
C ALA A 219 -5.91 -14.67 9.35
N ILE A 220 -5.89 -13.89 8.27
CA ILE A 220 -6.09 -14.38 6.90
C ILE A 220 -4.90 -13.95 6.04
N VAL A 221 -4.32 -14.88 5.28
CA VAL A 221 -3.19 -14.61 4.39
C VAL A 221 -3.52 -15.16 3.01
N THR A 222 -3.39 -14.32 1.96
CA THR A 222 -3.64 -14.76 0.59
C THR A 222 -2.51 -14.41 -0.37
N ASN A 223 -2.27 -15.28 -1.35
CA ASN A 223 -1.31 -15.00 -2.43
C ASN A 223 -1.79 -13.84 -3.32
N ARG A 224 -3.09 -13.81 -3.62
CA ARG A 224 -3.72 -12.82 -4.51
C ARG A 224 -4.71 -11.93 -3.75
N GLY A 225 -4.85 -10.69 -4.20
CA GLY A 225 -5.76 -9.70 -3.64
C GLY A 225 -5.11 -8.33 -3.44
N GLY A 226 -5.85 -7.28 -3.81
CA GLY A 226 -5.56 -5.90 -3.39
C GLY A 226 -6.41 -5.49 -2.18
N ARG A 227 -6.32 -4.21 -1.78
CA ARG A 227 -7.16 -3.62 -0.71
C ARG A 227 -8.67 -3.70 -0.94
N THR A 228 -9.07 -4.02 -2.16
CA THR A 228 -10.46 -4.02 -2.62
C THR A 228 -10.96 -5.44 -2.89
N CYS A 229 -10.15 -6.47 -2.62
CA CYS A 229 -10.56 -7.86 -2.84
C CYS A 229 -11.65 -8.29 -1.87
N HIS A 230 -12.34 -9.39 -2.22
CA HIS A 230 -13.29 -10.04 -1.33
C HIS A 230 -12.71 -10.33 0.06
N ALA A 231 -11.51 -10.92 0.11
CA ALA A 231 -10.81 -11.22 1.37
C ALA A 231 -10.63 -9.96 2.24
N ALA A 232 -10.23 -8.84 1.62
CA ALA A 232 -9.98 -7.59 2.31
C ALA A 232 -11.27 -6.96 2.83
N ILE A 233 -12.34 -6.92 2.03
CA ILE A 233 -13.63 -6.35 2.42
C ILE A 233 -14.19 -7.11 3.64
N ILE A 234 -14.29 -8.44 3.54
CA ILE A 234 -14.84 -9.29 4.61
C ILE A 234 -13.95 -9.26 5.85
N ALA A 235 -12.61 -9.27 5.70
CA ALA A 235 -11.70 -9.16 6.83
C ALA A 235 -11.92 -7.86 7.62
N ARG A 236 -12.13 -6.73 6.94
CA ARG A 236 -12.45 -5.46 7.61
C ARG A 236 -13.80 -5.51 8.33
N GLU A 237 -14.83 -6.08 7.70
CA GLU A 237 -16.17 -6.21 8.30
C GLU A 237 -16.18 -7.11 9.55
N LEU A 238 -15.44 -8.22 9.50
CA LEU A 238 -15.29 -9.15 10.62
C LEU A 238 -14.27 -8.65 11.68
N GLY A 239 -13.46 -7.65 11.35
CA GLY A 239 -12.40 -7.15 12.21
C GLY A 239 -11.27 -8.16 12.46
N VAL A 240 -10.99 -9.02 11.47
CA VAL A 240 -9.90 -10.01 11.46
C VAL A 240 -8.72 -9.42 10.66
N PRO A 241 -7.47 -9.45 11.17
CA PRO A 241 -6.33 -8.97 10.41
C PRO A 241 -6.10 -9.84 9.17
N ALA A 242 -5.83 -9.20 8.03
CA ALA A 242 -5.51 -9.92 6.80
C ALA A 242 -4.32 -9.34 6.05
N VAL A 243 -3.50 -10.22 5.48
CA VAL A 243 -2.38 -9.85 4.60
C VAL A 243 -2.63 -10.47 3.22
N VAL A 244 -2.93 -9.63 2.25
CA VAL A 244 -3.35 -10.07 0.91
C VAL A 244 -2.30 -9.74 -0.14
N GLY A 245 -2.27 -10.51 -1.22
CA GLY A 245 -1.37 -10.22 -2.33
C GLY A 245 0.10 -10.59 -2.06
N CYS A 246 0.36 -11.60 -1.21
CA CYS A 246 1.70 -12.05 -0.85
C CYS A 246 2.47 -12.65 -2.03
N GLY A 247 1.77 -13.19 -3.02
CA GLY A 247 2.34 -13.86 -4.18
C GLY A 247 2.68 -15.34 -3.94
N ASP A 248 3.35 -15.68 -2.83
CA ASP A 248 3.96 -17.00 -2.58
C ASP A 248 3.68 -17.57 -1.17
N ALA A 249 2.69 -17.03 -0.45
CA ALA A 249 2.38 -17.44 0.92
C ALA A 249 2.01 -18.93 1.04
N THR A 250 1.27 -19.50 0.09
CA THR A 250 0.91 -20.94 0.10
C THR A 250 2.12 -21.85 -0.07
N ASP A 251 3.19 -21.37 -0.69
CA ASP A 251 4.39 -22.15 -0.97
C ASP A 251 5.41 -22.03 0.19
N LEU A 252 5.47 -20.87 0.82
CA LEU A 252 6.41 -20.58 1.92
C LEU A 252 5.87 -21.01 3.29
N LEU A 253 4.58 -20.82 3.57
CA LEU A 253 3.99 -21.14 4.86
C LEU A 253 3.56 -22.61 4.91
N LYS A 254 4.05 -23.34 5.92
CA LYS A 254 3.75 -24.76 6.09
C LYS A 254 2.64 -24.99 7.09
N ASP A 255 1.76 -25.94 6.80
CA ASP A 255 0.68 -26.37 7.68
C ASP A 255 1.17 -26.65 9.11
N GLY A 256 0.47 -26.11 10.11
CA GLY A 256 0.78 -26.25 11.53
C GLY A 256 1.89 -25.33 12.06
N THR A 257 2.62 -24.61 11.20
CA THR A 257 3.65 -23.66 11.63
C THR A 257 3.00 -22.54 12.43
N LEU A 258 3.56 -22.22 13.60
CA LEU A 258 3.08 -21.09 14.39
C LEU A 258 3.61 -19.79 13.79
N VAL A 259 2.71 -18.88 13.47
CA VAL A 259 3.07 -17.59 12.86
C VAL A 259 2.36 -16.43 13.53
N THR A 260 2.94 -15.25 13.36
CA THR A 260 2.33 -13.98 13.74
C THR A 260 2.08 -13.12 12.51
N VAL A 261 0.83 -12.77 12.26
CA VAL A 261 0.40 -11.94 11.14
C VAL A 261 0.15 -10.53 11.65
N SER A 262 1.01 -9.59 11.25
CA SER A 262 0.98 -8.20 11.70
C SER A 262 0.47 -7.28 10.60
N CYS A 263 -0.63 -6.58 10.88
CA CYS A 263 -1.13 -5.47 10.05
C CYS A 263 -0.94 -4.11 10.75
N ALA A 264 -0.24 -4.08 11.90
CA ALA A 264 -0.13 -2.90 12.75
C ALA A 264 1.06 -1.98 12.41
N GLU A 265 1.89 -2.36 11.43
CA GLU A 265 3.18 -1.70 11.16
C GLU A 265 3.16 -0.77 9.93
N GLY A 266 2.01 -0.61 9.28
CA GLY A 266 1.83 0.22 8.09
C GLY A 266 0.93 -0.43 7.07
N ASP A 267 1.19 -0.12 5.81
CA ASP A 267 0.44 -0.65 4.66
C ASP A 267 0.95 -2.01 4.18
N GLU A 268 2.17 -2.36 4.57
CA GLU A 268 2.76 -3.67 4.36
C GLU A 268 2.45 -4.56 5.56
N GLY A 269 1.76 -5.66 5.30
CA GLY A 269 1.49 -6.69 6.27
C GLY A 269 2.62 -7.71 6.28
N LYS A 270 3.03 -8.13 7.49
CA LYS A 270 4.18 -9.02 7.68
C LYS A 270 3.77 -10.29 8.39
N ILE A 271 4.23 -11.43 7.87
CA ILE A 271 4.06 -12.73 8.50
C ILE A 271 5.41 -13.11 9.13
N TYR A 272 5.44 -13.16 10.44
CA TYR A 272 6.62 -13.51 11.22
C TYR A 272 6.60 -14.97 11.63
N ASP A 273 7.79 -15.58 11.69
CA ASP A 273 7.97 -16.92 12.28
C ASP A 273 7.75 -16.90 13.79
N GLY A 274 6.95 -17.84 14.29
CA GLY A 274 6.63 -17.97 15.72
C GLY A 274 5.49 -17.07 16.22
N LEU A 275 5.20 -17.21 17.52
CA LEU A 275 4.19 -16.41 18.23
C LEU A 275 4.89 -15.25 18.94
N LEU A 276 4.70 -14.04 18.44
CA LEU A 276 5.21 -12.82 19.03
C LEU A 276 4.20 -12.26 20.03
N GLU A 277 4.70 -11.74 21.14
CA GLU A 277 3.84 -11.07 22.14
C GLU A 277 3.25 -9.79 21.54
N THR A 278 1.96 -9.57 21.80
CA THR A 278 1.22 -8.42 21.29
C THR A 278 0.72 -7.56 22.44
N GLU A 279 0.98 -6.26 22.35
CA GLU A 279 0.38 -5.26 23.23
C GLU A 279 -0.89 -4.74 22.60
N ILE A 280 -1.99 -4.80 23.36
CA ILE A 280 -3.25 -4.18 22.98
C ILE A 280 -3.49 -3.03 23.95
N THR A 281 -3.57 -1.81 23.42
CA THR A 281 -3.90 -0.62 24.20
C THR A 281 -5.22 -0.06 23.73
N GLU A 282 -6.19 0.10 24.63
CA GLU A 282 -7.40 0.85 24.35
C GLU A 282 -7.11 2.34 24.48
N VAL A 283 -7.31 3.07 23.38
CA VAL A 283 -7.15 4.52 23.35
C VAL A 283 -8.53 5.13 23.22
N GLN A 284 -8.99 5.74 24.32
CA GLN A 284 -10.15 6.62 24.27
C GLN A 284 -9.65 8.02 23.90
N ARG A 285 -9.97 8.45 22.67
CA ARG A 285 -9.58 9.77 22.18
C ARG A 285 -10.44 10.83 22.89
N GLY A 286 -9.81 11.63 23.75
CA GLY A 286 -10.41 12.82 24.35
C GLY A 286 -10.04 14.11 23.61
N GLU A 287 -10.64 15.22 24.01
CA GLU A 287 -10.21 16.54 23.56
C GLU A 287 -8.92 16.95 24.28
N MET A 288 -7.96 17.51 23.54
CA MET A 288 -6.74 18.05 24.13
C MET A 288 -7.07 19.34 24.88
N PRO A 289 -6.75 19.46 26.18
CA PRO A 289 -7.01 20.69 26.92
C PRO A 289 -6.22 21.85 26.31
N ALA A 290 -6.68 23.09 26.56
CA ALA A 290 -5.94 24.27 26.21
C ALA A 290 -4.58 24.27 26.94
N ILE A 291 -3.49 24.33 26.18
CA ILE A 291 -2.11 24.32 26.67
C ILE A 291 -1.31 25.41 25.95
N ASP A 292 -0.36 26.01 26.65
CA ASP A 292 0.44 27.15 26.14
C ASP A 292 1.51 26.76 25.10
N VAL A 293 1.62 25.46 24.79
CA VAL A 293 2.62 24.91 23.88
C VAL A 293 1.97 24.06 22.78
N LYS A 294 2.57 24.06 21.59
CA LYS A 294 2.14 23.20 20.48
C LYS A 294 2.75 21.81 20.64
N ILE A 295 1.93 20.80 20.89
CA ILE A 295 2.35 19.39 20.83
C ILE A 295 2.44 18.97 19.36
N MET A 296 3.64 18.76 18.84
CA MET A 296 3.89 18.32 17.47
C MET A 296 4.37 16.86 17.42
N MET A 297 4.19 16.20 16.28
CA MET A 297 4.56 14.79 16.12
C MET A 297 5.97 14.61 15.53
N ASN A 298 6.63 13.52 15.92
CA ASN A 298 7.80 12.98 15.23
C ASN A 298 7.34 11.82 14.35
N VAL A 299 7.36 12.01 13.04
CA VAL A 299 6.83 11.07 12.05
C VAL A 299 7.95 10.67 11.10
N GLY A 300 8.07 9.37 10.80
CA GLY A 300 9.04 8.87 9.83
C GLY A 300 8.37 8.05 8.73
N ASN A 301 7.46 7.17 9.10
CA ASN A 301 6.76 6.31 8.16
C ASN A 301 5.57 7.03 7.50
N PRO A 302 5.58 7.29 6.17
CA PRO A 302 4.45 7.90 5.47
C PRO A 302 3.18 7.05 5.48
N GLN A 303 3.32 5.73 5.58
CA GLN A 303 2.19 4.78 5.53
C GLN A 303 1.23 4.97 6.72
N LEU A 304 1.78 5.35 7.88
CA LEU A 304 0.99 5.57 9.11
C LEU A 304 0.54 7.02 9.28
N ALA A 305 0.85 7.91 8.32
CA ALA A 305 0.60 9.35 8.47
C ALA A 305 -0.90 9.67 8.61
N PHE A 306 -1.75 8.96 7.85
CA PHE A 306 -3.21 9.13 7.88
C PHE A 306 -3.88 8.64 9.17
N ASP A 307 -3.24 7.73 9.91
CA ASP A 307 -3.69 7.34 11.25
C ASP A 307 -3.25 8.38 12.28
N PHE A 308 -1.98 8.77 12.22
CA PHE A 308 -1.37 9.69 13.18
C PHE A 308 -2.02 11.07 13.17
N CYS A 309 -2.44 11.56 12.01
CA CYS A 309 -3.06 12.87 11.91
C CYS A 309 -4.39 13.00 12.67
N GLN A 310 -5.02 11.87 13.00
CA GLN A 310 -6.28 11.85 13.74
C GLN A 310 -6.10 12.05 15.26
N ILE A 311 -4.87 11.91 15.76
CA ILE A 311 -4.52 12.23 17.15
C ILE A 311 -4.41 13.75 17.27
N PRO A 312 -4.99 14.41 18.30
CA PRO A 312 -4.81 15.85 18.50
C PRO A 312 -3.33 16.27 18.44
N ASN A 313 -3.00 17.16 17.52
CA ASN A 313 -1.62 17.57 17.24
C ASN A 313 -1.57 18.99 16.65
N GLY A 314 -0.40 19.63 16.76
CA GLY A 314 -0.05 20.90 16.15
C GLY A 314 0.70 20.79 14.81
N GLY A 315 0.70 19.61 14.18
CA GLY A 315 1.48 19.28 12.98
C GLY A 315 2.65 18.33 13.26
N VAL A 316 3.63 18.32 12.36
CA VAL A 316 4.82 17.47 12.46
C VAL A 316 6.04 18.34 12.73
N GLY A 317 6.64 18.18 13.91
CA GLY A 317 7.82 18.92 14.33
C GLY A 317 9.12 18.32 13.77
N LEU A 318 9.07 17.04 13.38
CA LEU A 318 10.18 16.34 12.74
C LEU A 318 9.65 15.22 11.83
N ALA A 319 9.71 15.45 10.52
CA ALA A 319 9.50 14.43 9.49
C ALA A 319 10.88 13.87 9.05
N ARG A 320 11.10 12.58 9.26
CA ARG A 320 12.37 11.88 8.99
C ARG A 320 12.35 11.20 7.62
N LEU A 321 13.32 11.52 6.76
CA LEU A 321 13.42 10.94 5.41
C LEU A 321 13.97 9.53 5.38
N GLU A 322 14.64 9.09 6.45
CA GLU A 322 15.36 7.80 6.47
C GLU A 322 14.42 6.60 6.24
N PHE A 323 13.18 6.67 6.71
CA PHE A 323 12.18 5.64 6.46
C PHE A 323 11.76 5.58 4.99
N ILE A 324 11.65 6.74 4.32
CA ILE A 324 11.34 6.81 2.89
C ILE A 324 12.50 6.19 2.10
N ILE A 325 13.73 6.56 2.44
CA ILE A 325 14.91 6.06 1.71
C ILE A 325 15.11 4.56 1.95
N ASN A 326 15.00 4.06 3.19
CA ASN A 326 15.17 2.64 3.47
C ASN A 326 14.07 1.77 2.88
N ASN A 327 12.80 2.14 3.09
CA ASN A 327 11.69 1.23 2.82
C ASN A 327 11.09 1.43 1.43
N ASN A 328 11.06 2.66 0.91
CA ASN A 328 10.40 2.96 -0.37
C ASN A 328 11.40 3.06 -1.53
N ILE A 329 12.67 3.36 -1.25
CA ILE A 329 13.71 3.52 -2.28
C ILE A 329 14.69 2.34 -2.27
N GLY A 330 15.27 2.00 -1.12
CA GLY A 330 16.11 0.83 -0.90
C GLY A 330 17.48 0.82 -1.62
N VAL A 331 17.79 1.83 -2.43
CA VAL A 331 19.00 1.92 -3.25
C VAL A 331 19.81 3.16 -2.91
N HIS A 332 21.14 3.02 -2.94
CA HIS A 332 22.06 4.13 -2.72
C HIS A 332 21.95 5.19 -3.84
N PRO A 333 21.86 6.50 -3.54
CA PRO A 333 21.68 7.54 -4.56
C PRO A 333 22.81 7.58 -5.59
N LYS A 334 24.07 7.32 -5.22
CA LYS A 334 25.16 7.22 -6.21
C LYS A 334 25.00 6.04 -7.18
N ALA A 335 24.42 4.91 -6.75
CA ALA A 335 24.15 3.80 -7.67
C ALA A 335 23.11 4.20 -8.74
N ILE A 336 22.19 5.10 -8.38
CA ILE A 336 21.21 5.68 -9.30
C ILE A 336 21.86 6.69 -10.25
N LEU A 337 22.78 7.53 -9.76
CA LEU A 337 23.48 8.54 -10.55
C LEU A 337 24.48 7.94 -11.53
N ASP A 338 25.17 6.87 -11.13
CA ASP A 338 26.15 6.17 -11.96
C ASP A 338 25.48 5.30 -13.03
N TYR A 339 24.17 5.04 -12.95
CA TYR A 339 23.45 4.28 -13.97
C TYR A 339 23.52 4.98 -15.34
N PRO A 340 23.80 4.25 -16.45
CA PRO A 340 23.89 2.80 -16.58
C PRO A 340 25.31 2.21 -16.37
N GLN A 341 26.29 3.00 -15.95
CA GLN A 341 27.69 2.64 -15.77
C GLN A 341 27.95 1.92 -14.43
N VAL A 342 27.17 0.89 -14.17
CA VAL A 342 27.34 -0.03 -13.04
C VAL A 342 27.45 -1.47 -13.59
N ASP A 343 27.96 -2.40 -12.79
CA ASP A 343 28.02 -3.82 -13.19
C ASP A 343 26.63 -4.42 -13.40
N SER A 344 26.60 -5.59 -14.03
CA SER A 344 25.36 -6.27 -14.42
C SER A 344 24.41 -6.57 -13.26
N ASP A 345 24.92 -6.87 -12.08
CA ASP A 345 24.08 -7.30 -10.95
C ASP A 345 23.44 -6.08 -10.29
N LEU A 346 24.22 -5.02 -10.07
CA LEU A 346 23.69 -3.75 -9.58
C LEU A 346 22.72 -3.11 -10.58
N LYS A 347 23.01 -3.21 -11.88
CA LYS A 347 22.12 -2.73 -12.95
C LYS A 347 20.73 -3.38 -12.86
N LYS A 348 20.67 -4.71 -12.76
CA LYS A 348 19.40 -5.44 -12.62
C LYS A 348 18.64 -5.05 -11.35
N ALA A 349 19.35 -4.88 -10.22
CA ALA A 349 18.74 -4.48 -8.96
C ALA A 349 18.13 -3.07 -9.04
N VAL A 350 18.86 -2.11 -9.62
CA VAL A 350 18.37 -0.74 -9.87
C VAL A 350 17.16 -0.73 -10.78
N GLU A 351 17.20 -1.46 -11.90
CA GLU A 351 16.07 -1.56 -12.83
C GLU A 351 14.85 -2.21 -12.19
N SER A 352 15.05 -3.18 -11.29
CA SER A 352 13.98 -3.85 -10.56
C SER A 352 13.26 -2.93 -9.57
N VAL A 353 13.97 -2.07 -8.84
CA VAL A 353 13.32 -1.13 -7.91
C VAL A 353 12.68 0.06 -8.64
N ALA A 354 13.27 0.50 -9.75
CA ALA A 354 12.82 1.68 -10.50
C ALA A 354 11.69 1.37 -11.51
N ARG A 355 11.10 0.17 -11.44
CA ARG A 355 10.00 -0.23 -12.34
C ARG A 355 8.83 0.74 -12.27
N GLY A 356 8.25 1.03 -13.42
CA GLY A 356 7.14 1.98 -13.55
C GLY A 356 7.54 3.44 -13.58
N HIS A 357 8.84 3.78 -13.46
CA HIS A 357 9.32 5.16 -13.55
C HIS A 357 10.12 5.40 -14.84
N ALA A 358 10.19 6.67 -15.25
CA ALA A 358 10.84 7.06 -16.51
C ALA A 358 12.36 6.79 -16.53
N SER A 359 13.00 6.82 -15.37
CA SER A 359 14.41 6.48 -15.18
C SER A 359 14.68 6.17 -13.70
N PRO A 360 15.80 5.52 -13.35
CA PRO A 360 16.23 5.36 -11.96
C PRO A 360 16.31 6.67 -11.19
N ARG A 361 16.73 7.76 -11.84
CA ARG A 361 16.79 9.11 -11.24
C ARG A 361 15.38 9.64 -10.95
N ALA A 362 14.46 9.49 -11.90
CA ALA A 362 13.06 9.87 -11.70
C ALA A 362 12.45 9.08 -10.53
N PHE A 363 12.67 7.76 -10.48
CA PHE A 363 12.24 6.91 -9.37
C PHE A 363 12.65 7.46 -7.99
N TYR A 364 13.92 7.83 -7.81
CA TYR A 364 14.41 8.34 -6.53
C TYR A 364 13.71 9.64 -6.14
N VAL A 365 13.58 10.58 -7.09
CA VAL A 365 12.92 11.87 -6.86
C VAL A 365 11.42 11.68 -6.59
N ASP A 366 10.74 10.87 -7.40
CA ASP A 366 9.31 10.60 -7.29
C ASP A 366 8.99 9.97 -5.94
N LYS A 367 9.73 8.94 -5.52
CA LYS A 367 9.48 8.27 -4.22
C LYS A 367 9.77 9.16 -3.03
N LEU A 368 10.79 10.01 -3.12
CA LEU A 368 11.06 11.00 -2.08
C LEU A 368 9.93 12.04 -1.99
N ALA A 369 9.51 12.56 -3.14
CA ALA A 369 8.41 13.52 -3.24
C ALA A 369 7.09 12.91 -2.74
N GLU A 370 6.75 11.69 -3.14
CA GLU A 370 5.55 10.97 -2.70
C GLU A 370 5.56 10.73 -1.18
N GLY A 371 6.69 10.28 -0.62
CA GLY A 371 6.80 10.06 0.83
C GLY A 371 6.62 11.35 1.64
N ILE A 372 7.25 12.44 1.22
CA ILE A 372 7.12 13.76 1.86
C ILE A 372 5.70 14.31 1.68
N ALA A 373 5.15 14.24 0.46
CA ALA A 373 3.82 14.74 0.13
C ALA A 373 2.73 14.00 0.91
N THR A 374 2.88 12.69 1.11
CA THR A 374 1.95 11.88 1.90
C THR A 374 1.91 12.36 3.36
N ILE A 375 3.08 12.58 3.98
CA ILE A 375 3.15 13.13 5.36
C ILE A 375 2.56 14.55 5.38
N ALA A 376 2.96 15.41 4.45
CA ALA A 376 2.47 16.79 4.42
C ALA A 376 0.95 16.88 4.22
N ALA A 377 0.38 16.02 3.36
CA ALA A 377 -1.04 15.94 3.08
C ALA A 377 -1.83 15.50 4.32
N ALA A 378 -1.35 14.48 5.05
CA ALA A 378 -2.02 13.99 6.25
C ALA A 378 -2.21 15.07 7.33
N PHE A 379 -1.25 15.99 7.45
CA PHE A 379 -1.28 17.05 8.48
C PHE A 379 -1.71 18.42 7.96
N TYR A 380 -2.03 18.54 6.67
CA TYR A 380 -2.44 19.82 6.07
C TYR A 380 -3.68 20.40 6.78
N PRO A 381 -3.76 21.72 7.03
CA PRO A 381 -2.79 22.77 6.69
C PRO A 381 -1.75 23.07 7.79
N LYS A 382 -1.56 22.17 8.76
CA LYS A 382 -0.61 22.35 9.87
C LYS A 382 0.84 22.26 9.35
N PRO A 383 1.80 22.91 10.04
CA PRO A 383 3.20 22.85 9.65
C PRO A 383 3.77 21.43 9.73
N VAL A 384 4.57 21.07 8.73
CA VAL A 384 5.34 19.82 8.66
C VAL A 384 6.80 20.19 8.42
N ILE A 385 7.64 19.99 9.43
CA ILE A 385 9.07 20.31 9.36
C ILE A 385 9.82 19.07 8.87
N VAL A 386 10.30 19.11 7.63
CA VAL A 386 11.05 18.01 7.02
C VAL A 386 12.53 18.16 7.30
N ARG A 387 13.13 17.15 7.92
CA ARG A 387 14.59 17.07 8.10
C ARG A 387 15.18 16.30 6.94
N LEU A 388 16.17 16.89 6.26
CA LEU A 388 16.94 16.19 5.24
C LEU A 388 17.65 14.94 5.80
N SER A 389 18.08 14.04 4.92
CA SER A 389 18.69 12.74 5.29
C SER A 389 19.88 12.88 6.24
N ASP A 390 19.72 12.44 7.48
CA ASP A 390 20.79 12.41 8.48
C ASP A 390 21.38 10.99 8.62
N PHE A 391 21.34 10.20 7.53
CA PHE A 391 21.97 8.90 7.50
C PHE A 391 23.47 8.99 7.77
N LYS A 392 23.95 8.01 8.53
CA LYS A 392 25.36 7.70 8.65
C LYS A 392 25.83 6.91 7.44
N SER A 393 27.14 6.93 7.20
CA SER A 393 27.82 6.12 6.18
C SER A 393 27.42 4.64 6.25
N ASN A 394 27.42 4.05 7.45
CA ASN A 394 27.07 2.65 7.66
C ASN A 394 25.59 2.31 7.42
N GLU A 395 24.70 3.30 7.41
CA GLU A 395 23.29 3.14 7.03
C GLU A 395 23.14 3.20 5.51
N TYR A 396 23.78 4.18 4.86
CA TYR A 396 23.88 4.24 3.39
C TYR A 396 24.52 2.97 2.82
N LYS A 397 25.52 2.41 3.52
CA LYS A 397 26.22 1.17 3.14
C LYS A 397 25.30 -0.04 3.02
N LYS A 398 24.20 -0.07 3.80
CA LYS A 398 23.22 -1.18 3.80
C LYS A 398 22.24 -1.10 2.64
N LEU A 399 22.12 0.04 1.98
CA LEU A 399 21.30 0.16 0.78
C LEU A 399 21.93 -0.64 -0.37
N ILE A 400 21.11 -1.03 -1.34
CA ILE A 400 21.59 -1.71 -2.54
C ILE A 400 22.63 -0.81 -3.24
N GLY A 401 23.82 -1.38 -3.51
CA GLY A 401 24.96 -0.67 -4.09
C GLY A 401 25.77 0.20 -3.12
N GLY A 402 25.34 0.35 -1.86
CA GLY A 402 25.94 1.28 -0.89
C GLY A 402 27.38 0.95 -0.50
N SER A 403 27.73 -0.35 -0.40
CA SER A 403 29.08 -0.81 -0.03
C SER A 403 30.23 -0.32 -0.92
N ARG A 404 29.91 0.19 -2.11
CA ARG A 404 30.87 0.75 -3.07
C ARG A 404 31.24 2.19 -2.79
N TYR A 405 30.33 2.91 -2.16
CA TYR A 405 30.41 4.36 -1.97
C TYR A 405 30.72 4.73 -0.53
N GLU A 406 30.42 3.84 0.41
CA GLU A 406 30.49 4.12 1.85
C GLU A 406 31.64 3.32 2.50
N PRO A 407 32.78 3.98 2.80
CA PRO A 407 33.88 3.35 3.52
C PRO A 407 33.48 3.02 4.96
N ASP A 408 34.23 2.11 5.59
CA ASP A 408 34.07 1.83 7.02
C ASP A 408 34.64 2.99 7.85
N GLU A 409 33.84 3.47 8.80
CA GLU A 409 34.23 4.48 9.76
C GLU A 409 34.28 3.85 11.15
N GLU A 410 35.36 4.11 11.90
CA GLU A 410 35.51 3.66 13.30
C GLU A 410 34.38 4.20 14.19
N ASN A 411 33.91 5.43 13.96
CA ASN A 411 32.78 6.01 14.68
C ASN A 411 31.79 6.75 13.75
N PRO A 412 30.77 6.05 13.22
CA PRO A 412 29.78 6.64 12.31
C PRO A 412 28.92 7.74 12.94
N MET A 413 28.88 7.88 14.27
CA MET A 413 28.14 8.98 14.91
C MET A 413 28.78 10.34 14.66
N LEU A 414 30.11 10.38 14.51
CA LEU A 414 30.92 11.58 14.28
C LEU A 414 31.47 11.64 12.85
N GLY A 415 31.03 10.73 11.98
CA GLY A 415 31.54 10.55 10.63
C GLY A 415 30.84 11.40 9.57
N PHE A 416 30.90 10.93 8.33
CA PHE A 416 30.42 11.63 7.13
C PHE A 416 28.89 11.60 6.99
N ARG A 417 28.21 12.61 7.55
CA ARG A 417 26.74 12.72 7.60
C ARG A 417 26.23 14.16 7.72
N GLY A 418 24.93 14.35 7.56
CA GLY A 418 24.28 15.65 7.76
C GLY A 418 24.86 16.73 6.85
N ALA A 419 25.08 17.94 7.40
CA ALA A 419 25.53 19.08 6.61
C ALA A 419 26.90 18.86 5.92
N SER A 420 27.84 18.18 6.56
CA SER A 420 29.17 17.93 5.98
C SER A 420 29.08 17.07 4.72
N ARG A 421 28.12 16.15 4.67
CA ARG A 421 27.83 15.34 3.47
C ARG A 421 27.26 16.18 2.33
N TYR A 422 26.33 17.09 2.61
CA TYR A 422 25.66 17.85 1.55
C TYR A 422 26.55 18.86 0.81
N ILE A 423 27.61 19.34 1.47
CA ILE A 423 28.53 20.31 0.89
C ILE A 423 29.76 19.66 0.24
N ALA A 424 29.92 18.34 0.38
CA ALA A 424 31.08 17.64 -0.13
C ALA A 424 30.94 17.46 -1.65
N GLU A 425 32.00 17.79 -2.40
CA GLU A 425 32.00 17.72 -3.87
C GLU A 425 31.74 16.30 -4.39
N ASP A 426 32.14 15.28 -3.62
CA ASP A 426 31.89 13.90 -3.96
C ASP A 426 30.42 13.50 -3.79
N PHE A 427 29.59 14.31 -3.13
CA PHE A 427 28.15 14.09 -2.95
C PHE A 427 27.26 15.04 -3.78
N ALA A 428 27.78 16.22 -4.16
CA ALA A 428 27.04 17.32 -4.78
C ALA A 428 26.66 17.11 -6.26
#